data_AF-A0A3B9XY73-F1
#
_entry.id   AF-A0A3B9XY73-F1
#
_cell.length_a   1.000
_cell.length_b   1.000
_cell.length_c   1.000
_cell.angle_alpha   90.00
_cell.angle_beta   90.00
_cell.angle_gamma   90.00
#
_symmetry.space_group_name_H-M   'P 1'
#
loop_
_entity.id
_entity.type
_entity.pdbx_description
1 polymer ?
#
loop_
_entity_poly.entity_id
_entity_poly.type
_entity_poly.pdbx_seq_one_letter_code
_entity_poly.pdbx_strand_id
1 'polypeptide(L)'
;IETLRTYSLLRRDPEEKILLVHRLVQTVLQDMQEEAEKHIWAERTMLTVREAFPHAEYGNWLRCERLLPHALLVAQYIERYQFFGEEAGRLLHETASYLQGRARYA
;
A
#
# COMPACT_ATOMS: atom_id res chain seq x y z
N ILE A 1 -1.62 -20.98 5.31
CA ILE A 1 -0.49 -20.03 5.55
C ILE A 1 0.83 -20.78 5.80
N GLU A 2 0.82 -21.90 6.52
CA GLU A 2 2.05 -22.71 6.75
C GLU A 2 2.76 -23.13 5.46
N THR A 3 2.05 -23.66 4.48
CA THR A 3 2.63 -24.11 3.21
C THR A 3 3.35 -22.98 2.45
N LEU A 4 2.85 -21.74 2.54
CA LEU A 4 3.45 -20.57 1.89
C LEU A 4 4.71 -20.06 2.61
N ARG A 5 4.87 -20.37 3.91
CA ARG A 5 6.11 -20.10 4.66
C ARG A 5 7.21 -21.09 4.33
N THR A 6 6.85 -22.36 4.09
CA THR A 6 7.81 -23.43 3.76
C THR A 6 8.59 -23.14 2.47
N TYR A 7 7.97 -22.45 1.51
CA TYR A 7 8.61 -22.03 0.26
C TYR A 7 9.22 -20.62 0.30
N SER A 8 9.33 -19.99 1.49
CA SER A 8 9.80 -18.59 1.65
C SER A 8 9.01 -17.55 0.83
N LEU A 9 7.80 -17.88 0.40
CA LEU A 9 6.92 -17.00 -0.37
C LEU A 9 6.27 -15.93 0.51
N LEU A 10 6.09 -16.26 1.80
CA LEU A 10 5.66 -15.35 2.85
C LEU A 10 6.67 -15.37 4.01
N ARG A 11 7.25 -14.21 4.32
CA ARG A 11 8.05 -13.98 5.53
C ARG A 11 7.21 -13.27 6.58
N ARG A 12 7.29 -13.72 7.83
CA ARG A 12 6.67 -13.00 8.95
C ARG A 12 7.74 -12.15 9.61
N ASP A 13 7.44 -10.87 9.79
CA ASP A 13 8.16 -10.02 10.73
C ASP A 13 7.42 -10.06 12.09
N PRO A 14 7.96 -10.75 13.11
CA PRO A 14 7.31 -10.85 14.40
C PRO A 14 7.39 -9.55 15.22
N GLU A 15 8.38 -8.70 15.00
CA GLU A 15 8.56 -7.44 15.73
C GLU A 15 7.54 -6.40 15.25
N GLU A 16 7.45 -6.21 13.94
CA GLU A 16 6.52 -5.24 13.36
C GLU A 16 5.10 -5.80 13.19
N LYS A 17 4.90 -7.11 13.41
CA LYS A 17 3.64 -7.83 13.13
C LYS A 17 3.18 -7.64 11.68
N ILE A 18 4.12 -7.74 10.74
CA ILE A 18 3.89 -7.58 9.29
C ILE A 18 4.10 -8.92 8.59
N LEU A 19 3.34 -9.17 7.53
CA LEU A 19 3.58 -10.25 6.58
C LEU A 19 4.20 -9.66 5.32
N LEU A 20 5.41 -10.11 4.99
CA LEU A 20 6.15 -9.73 3.80
C LEU A 20 5.91 -10.81 2.75
N VAL A 21 5.30 -10.44 1.63
CA VAL A 21 5.20 -11.33 0.46
C VAL A 21 6.44 -11.14 -0.39
N HIS A 22 7.05 -12.23 -0.85
CA HIS A 22 8.23 -12.16 -1.70
C HIS A 22 7.88 -11.50 -3.05
N ARG A 23 8.74 -10.59 -3.54
CA ARG A 23 8.48 -9.79 -4.77
C ARG A 23 8.18 -10.67 -5.99
N LEU A 24 8.90 -11.78 -6.16
CA LEU A 24 8.66 -12.72 -7.27
C LEU A 24 7.22 -13.26 -7.27
N VAL A 25 6.66 -13.52 -6.09
CA VAL A 25 5.29 -14.05 -5.94
C VAL A 25 4.27 -12.98 -6.29
N GLN A 26 4.51 -11.75 -5.83
CA GLN A 26 3.66 -10.61 -6.19
C GLN A 26 3.65 -10.42 -7.71
N THR A 27 4.82 -10.45 -8.36
CA THR A 27 4.92 -10.28 -9.81
C THR A 27 4.26 -11.41 -10.58
N VAL A 28 4.49 -12.68 -10.23
CA VAL A 28 3.84 -13.82 -10.90
C VAL A 28 2.32 -13.74 -10.76
N LEU A 29 1.82 -13.46 -9.55
CA LEU A 29 0.37 -13.33 -9.33
C LEU A 29 -0.21 -12.17 -10.15
N GLN A 30 0.46 -11.02 -10.18
CA GLN A 30 0.02 -9.87 -10.98
C GLN A 30 0.06 -10.18 -12.48
N ASP A 31 1.08 -10.87 -12.98
CA ASP A 31 1.20 -11.23 -14.41
C ASP A 31 0.12 -12.23 -14.85
N MET A 32 -0.37 -13.06 -13.92
CA MET A 32 -1.47 -14.00 -14.19
C MET A 32 -2.85 -13.32 -14.24
N GLN A 33 -2.98 -12.07 -13.78
CA GLN A 33 -4.27 -11.38 -13.79
C GLN A 33 -4.51 -10.62 -15.09
N GLU A 34 -5.75 -10.68 -15.58
CA GLU A 34 -6.23 -9.83 -16.67
C GLU A 34 -6.26 -8.36 -16.24
N GLU A 35 -6.12 -7.44 -17.20
CA GLU A 35 -6.07 -6.00 -16.89
C GLU A 35 -7.36 -5.48 -16.23
N ALA A 36 -8.50 -6.08 -16.56
CA ALA A 36 -9.78 -5.76 -15.92
C ALA A 36 -9.80 -6.16 -14.43
N GLU A 37 -9.21 -7.32 -14.08
CA GLU A 37 -9.07 -7.73 -12.69
C GLU A 37 -8.12 -6.82 -11.93
N LYS A 38 -7.00 -6.44 -12.55
CA LYS A 38 -6.02 -5.50 -11.95
C LYS A 38 -6.67 -4.17 -11.59
N HIS A 39 -7.52 -3.63 -12.46
CA HIS A 39 -8.27 -2.41 -12.19
C HIS A 39 -9.17 -2.55 -10.94
N ILE A 40 -9.95 -3.62 -10.85
CA ILE A 40 -10.84 -3.88 -9.70
C ILE A 40 -10.03 -4.01 -8.40
N TRP A 41 -8.91 -4.73 -8.44
CA TRP A 41 -8.04 -4.88 -7.27
C TRP A 41 -7.35 -3.59 -6.88
N ALA A 42 -6.95 -2.77 -7.86
CA ALA A 42 -6.37 -1.45 -7.61
C ALA A 42 -7.36 -0.51 -6.90
N GLU A 43 -8.61 -0.47 -7.35
CA GLU A 43 -9.67 0.34 -6.73
C GLU A 43 -9.96 -0.13 -5.30
N ARG A 44 -10.12 -1.44 -5.09
CA ARG A 44 -10.32 -2.01 -3.74
C ARG A 44 -9.13 -1.73 -2.82
N THR A 45 -7.92 -1.80 -3.35
CA THR A 45 -6.71 -1.50 -2.59
C THR A 45 -6.68 -0.03 -2.19
N MET A 46 -7.04 0.88 -3.09
CA MET A 46 -7.15 2.30 -2.79
C MET A 46 -8.12 2.57 -1.64
N LEU A 47 -9.34 2.01 -1.70
CA LEU A 47 -10.34 2.18 -0.65
C LEU A 47 -9.84 1.63 0.70
N THR A 48 -9.23 0.46 0.69
CA THR A 48 -8.71 -0.20 1.90
C THR A 48 -7.55 0.60 2.52
N VAL A 49 -6.60 1.06 1.70
CA VAL A 49 -5.45 1.84 2.17
C VAL A 49 -5.91 3.20 2.68
N ARG A 50 -6.87 3.85 2.00
CA ARG A 50 -7.48 5.10 2.47
C ARG A 50 -8.06 4.95 3.88
N GLU A 51 -8.81 3.90 4.14
CA GLU A 51 -9.43 3.66 5.45
C GLU A 51 -8.39 3.34 6.53
N ALA A 52 -7.34 2.61 6.16
CA ALA A 52 -6.28 2.26 7.08
C ALA A 52 -5.30 3.41 7.36
N PHE A 53 -5.10 4.33 6.41
CA PHE A 53 -4.13 5.42 6.51
C PHE A 53 -4.64 6.49 7.48
N PRO A 54 -3.96 6.67 8.63
CA PRO A 54 -4.39 7.64 9.64
C PRO A 54 -4.00 9.06 9.23
N HIS A 55 -4.62 10.04 9.89
CA HIS A 55 -4.19 11.44 9.77
C HIS A 55 -2.73 11.61 10.22
N ALA A 56 -1.98 12.42 9.48
CA ALA A 56 -0.52 12.62 9.62
C ALA A 56 -0.07 13.39 10.89
N GLU A 57 -0.69 13.10 12.04
CA GLU A 57 -0.37 13.67 13.35
C GLU A 57 0.75 12.88 14.03
N TYR A 58 1.53 13.53 14.91
CA TYR A 58 2.69 12.94 15.58
C TYR A 58 2.41 11.58 16.25
N GLY A 59 1.25 11.44 16.89
CA GLY A 59 0.84 10.18 17.53
C GLY A 59 0.61 9.01 16.56
N ASN A 60 0.39 9.30 15.27
CA ASN A 60 0.12 8.31 14.23
C ASN A 60 1.32 8.04 13.32
N TRP A 61 2.45 8.75 13.50
CA TRP A 61 3.59 8.69 12.57
C TRP A 61 4.16 7.29 12.35
N LEU A 62 4.15 6.42 13.37
CA LEU A 62 4.59 5.04 13.22
C LEU A 62 3.64 4.24 12.32
N ARG A 63 2.34 4.47 12.43
CA ARG A 63 1.33 3.86 11.55
C ARG A 63 1.43 4.41 10.12
N CYS A 64 1.63 5.72 9.97
CA CYS A 64 1.91 6.33 8.67
C CYS A 64 3.16 5.72 8.01
N GLU A 65 4.27 5.55 8.75
CA GLU A 65 5.50 4.93 8.20
C GLU A 65 5.24 3.52 7.70
N ARG A 66 4.51 2.72 8.49
CA ARG A 66 4.19 1.34 8.15
C ARG A 66 3.30 1.24 6.91
N LEU A 67 2.43 2.21 6.70
CA LEU A 67 1.49 2.25 5.57
C LEU A 67 2.03 3.01 4.36
N LEU A 68 3.11 3.78 4.51
CA LEU A 68 3.70 4.60 3.44
C LEU A 68 4.01 3.81 2.16
N PRO A 69 4.63 2.60 2.21
CA PRO A 69 4.86 1.83 0.98
C PRO A 69 3.57 1.47 0.23
N HIS A 70 2.48 1.26 0.97
CA HIS A 70 1.17 0.97 0.39
C HIS A 70 0.53 2.23 -0.22
N ALA A 71 0.63 3.37 0.46
CA ALA A 71 0.13 4.64 -0.03
C ALA A 71 0.83 5.08 -1.33
N LEU A 72 2.16 4.92 -1.41
CA LEU A 72 2.93 5.22 -2.63
C LEU A 72 2.58 4.29 -3.80
N LEU A 73 2.32 3.01 -3.53
CA LEU A 73 1.85 2.08 -4.56
C LEU A 73 0.45 2.47 -5.06
N VAL A 74 -0.45 2.87 -4.15
CA VAL A 74 -1.79 3.34 -4.52
C VAL A 74 -1.71 4.64 -5.32
N ALA A 75 -0.78 5.55 -5.04
CA ALA A 75 -0.55 6.74 -5.85
C ALA A 75 -0.24 6.39 -7.32
N GLN A 76 0.59 5.36 -7.56
CA GLN A 76 0.86 4.85 -8.91
C GLN A 76 -0.40 4.26 -9.57
N TYR A 77 -1.26 3.59 -8.80
CA TYR A 77 -2.55 3.09 -9.32
C TYR A 77 -3.53 4.20 -9.65
N ILE A 78 -3.58 5.26 -8.83
CA ILE A 78 -4.38 6.45 -9.09
C ILE A 78 -3.95 7.09 -10.42
N GLU A 79 -2.64 7.23 -10.66
CA GLU A 79 -2.13 7.74 -11.94
C GLU A 79 -2.41 6.78 -13.10
N ARG A 80 -2.17 5.48 -12.94
CA ARG A 80 -2.34 4.50 -14.02
C ARG A 80 -3.79 4.34 -14.44
N TYR A 81 -4.71 4.23 -13.48
CA TYR A 81 -6.12 3.95 -13.71
C TYR A 81 -7.01 5.20 -13.66
N GLN A 82 -6.41 6.38 -13.46
CA GLN A 82 -7.09 7.66 -13.45
C GLN A 82 -8.25 7.69 -12.43
N PHE A 83 -7.97 7.21 -11.21
CA PHE A 83 -8.95 7.25 -10.12
C PHE A 83 -9.15 8.68 -9.64
N PHE A 84 -10.25 9.31 -10.06
CA PHE A 84 -10.63 10.63 -9.62
C PHE A 84 -11.69 10.57 -8.53
N GLY A 85 -11.45 11.28 -7.42
CA GLY A 85 -12.42 11.39 -6.34
C GLY A 85 -11.80 11.93 -5.06
N GLU A 86 -12.67 12.25 -4.10
CA GLU A 86 -12.27 12.65 -2.75
C GLU A 86 -11.37 11.61 -2.08
N GLU A 87 -11.59 10.33 -2.39
CA GLU A 87 -10.86 9.21 -1.80
C GLU A 87 -9.39 9.16 -2.18
N ALA A 88 -9.11 9.35 -3.47
CA ALA A 88 -7.75 9.48 -3.99
C ALA A 88 -7.10 10.75 -3.44
N GLY A 89 -7.83 11.87 -3.45
CA GLY A 89 -7.36 13.16 -2.94
C GLY A 89 -6.97 13.13 -1.47
N ARG A 90 -7.82 12.56 -0.61
CA ARG A 90 -7.57 12.43 0.83
C ARG A 90 -6.32 11.60 1.10
N LEU A 91 -6.19 10.44 0.45
CA LEU A 91 -5.03 9.57 0.67
C LEU A 91 -3.73 10.25 0.23
N LEU A 92 -3.72 10.90 -0.94
CA LEU A 92 -2.55 11.63 -1.44
C LEU A 92 -2.18 12.81 -0.53
N HIS A 93 -3.19 13.54 -0.04
CA HIS A 93 -2.97 14.65 0.88
C HIS A 93 -2.34 14.19 2.19
N GLU A 94 -2.89 13.16 2.84
CA GLU A 94 -2.35 12.63 4.10
C GLU A 94 -0.93 12.06 3.91
N THR A 95 -0.69 11.40 2.77
CA THR A 95 0.64 10.88 2.43
C THR A 95 1.65 12.02 2.26
N ALA A 96 1.26 13.08 1.57
CA ALA A 96 2.10 14.26 1.39
C ALA A 96 2.37 15.00 2.71
N SER A 97 1.33 15.21 3.53
CA SER A 97 1.44 15.81 4.86
C SER A 97 2.39 15.03 5.76
N TYR A 98 2.35 13.70 5.71
CA TYR A 98 3.28 12.85 6.43
C TYR A 98 4.73 13.00 5.95
N LEU A 99 4.96 12.94 4.63
CA LEU A 99 6.29 13.09 4.03
C LEU A 99 6.90 14.46 4.32
N GLN A 100 6.08 15.51 4.27
CA GLN A 100 6.47 16.88 4.62
C GLN A 100 6.85 16.97 6.10
N GLY A 101 6.04 16.41 7.01
CA GLY A 101 6.33 16.39 8.45
C GLY A 101 7.60 15.61 8.80
N ARG A 102 7.95 14.60 8.00
CA ARG A 102 9.18 13.80 8.13
C ARG A 102 10.40 14.42 7.43
N ALA A 103 10.24 15.56 6.74
CA ALA A 103 11.26 16.20 5.90
C ALA A 103 11.87 15.26 4.85
N ARG A 104 11.09 14.30 4.34
CA ARG A 104 11.50 13.39 3.27
C ARG A 104 10.97 13.89 1.93
N TYR A 105 11.70 14.82 1.32
CA TYR A 105 11.56 15.13 -0.11
C TYR A 105 12.42 14.13 -0.88
N ALA A 106 11.82 13.11 -1.49
CA ALA A 106 12.48 12.19 -2.40
C ALA A 106 11.55 11.87 -3.56
#